data_AF-A0A1W1UT87-F1
#
_entry.id   AF-A0A1W1UT87-F1
#
_cell.length_a   1.000
_cell.length_b   1.000
_cell.length_c   1.000
_cell.angle_alpha   90.00
_cell.angle_beta   90.00
_cell.angle_gamma   90.00
#
_symmetry.space_group_name_H-M   'P 1'
#
loop_
_entity.id
_entity.type
_entity.pdbx_description
1 polymer ?
#
loop_
_entity_poly.entity_id
_entity_poly.type
_entity_poly.pdbx_seq_one_letter_code
_entity_poly.pdbx_strand_id
1 'polypeptide(L)'
;MTTVNLFEYASRKKLRYDTAKGQLSAEQLWELPLTHDNPAVTTLDSVARSVHRELRSVTEESFVQLRKGDREAHLTLKLELVKHIIGVKLAEREQAERARALQQEKRQGRQRCISSV
;
A
#
# COMPACT_ATOMS: atom_id res chain seq x y z
N MET A 1 12.23 -3.65 11.90
CA MET A 1 12.41 -4.74 10.91
C MET A 1 13.13 -4.15 9.72
N THR A 2 14.22 -4.79 9.30
CA THR A 2 15.15 -4.27 8.31
C THR A 2 14.43 -3.83 7.05
N THR A 3 14.42 -2.51 6.83
CA THR A 3 14.09 -1.82 5.57
C THR A 3 15.14 -2.18 4.52
N VAL A 4 15.37 -3.47 4.27
CA VAL A 4 16.30 -3.93 3.23
C VAL A 4 15.68 -3.51 1.91
N ASN A 5 16.05 -2.32 1.43
CA ASN A 5 16.11 -1.97 0.03
C ASN A 5 14.93 -2.43 -0.83
N LEU A 6 13.70 -2.42 -0.30
CA LEU A 6 12.51 -2.87 -1.03
C LEU A 6 12.31 -2.02 -2.28
N PHE A 7 12.43 -0.70 -2.12
CA PHE A 7 12.36 0.25 -3.23
C PHE A 7 13.60 0.22 -4.12
N GLU A 8 14.80 -0.02 -3.58
CA GLU A 8 16.03 -0.17 -4.37
C GLU A 8 15.98 -1.44 -5.23
N TYR A 9 15.53 -2.55 -4.67
CA TYR A 9 15.30 -3.79 -5.40
C TYR A 9 14.19 -3.60 -6.44
N ALA A 10 13.09 -2.96 -6.04
CA ALA A 10 11.98 -2.66 -6.94
C ALA A 10 12.41 -1.82 -8.15
N SER A 11 13.26 -0.81 -7.92
CA SER A 11 13.77 0.06 -8.98
C SER A 11 14.82 -0.64 -9.84
N ARG A 12 15.80 -1.33 -9.24
CA ARG A 12 16.84 -2.09 -9.97
C ARG A 12 16.25 -3.19 -10.84
N LYS A 13 15.24 -3.91 -10.34
CA LYS A 13 14.56 -5.00 -11.07
C LYS A 13 13.37 -4.53 -11.90
N LYS A 14 13.02 -3.24 -11.85
CA LYS A 14 11.87 -2.64 -12.55
C LYS A 14 10.59 -3.44 -12.31
N LEU A 15 10.24 -3.67 -11.04
CA LEU A 15 9.05 -4.45 -10.68
C LEU A 15 7.79 -3.87 -11.33
N ARG A 16 7.04 -4.74 -12.01
CA ARG A 16 5.76 -4.44 -12.64
C ARG A 16 4.63 -5.20 -11.96
N TYR A 17 3.48 -4.55 -11.85
CA TYR A 17 2.25 -5.09 -11.27
C TYR A 17 1.20 -5.16 -12.36
N ASP A 18 0.77 -6.38 -12.69
CA ASP A 18 -0.27 -6.59 -13.69
C ASP A 18 -1.64 -6.19 -13.11
N THR A 19 -2.33 -5.30 -13.82
CA THR A 19 -3.68 -4.84 -13.46
C THR A 19 -4.58 -4.85 -14.67
N ALA A 20 -5.89 -4.77 -14.46
CA ALA A 20 -6.88 -4.74 -15.56
C ALA A 20 -6.67 -3.58 -16.54
N LYS A 21 -6.00 -2.50 -16.12
CA LYS A 21 -5.70 -1.32 -16.95
C LYS A 21 -4.29 -1.34 -17.54
N GLY A 22 -3.53 -2.40 -17.31
CA GLY A 22 -2.13 -2.54 -17.75
C GLY A 22 -1.16 -2.73 -16.60
N GLN A 23 0.13 -2.62 -16.90
CA GLN A 23 1.20 -2.79 -15.93
C GLN A 23 1.53 -1.49 -15.20
N LEU A 24 1.58 -1.55 -13.87
CA LEU A 24 1.97 -0.43 -13.02
C LEU A 24 3.40 -0.61 -12.49
N SER A 25 4.15 0.49 -12.38
CA SER A 25 5.43 0.53 -11.67
C SER A 25 5.22 0.72 -10.16
N ALA A 26 6.30 0.54 -9.38
CA ALA A 26 6.30 0.83 -7.95
C ALA A 26 5.91 2.29 -7.61
N GLU A 27 6.28 3.24 -8.48
CA GLU A 27 5.96 4.66 -8.30
C GLU A 27 4.47 4.93 -8.53
N GLN A 28 3.88 4.33 -9.57
CA GLN A 28 2.46 4.49 -9.89
C GLN A 28 1.52 3.94 -8.81
N LEU A 29 1.99 3.00 -7.97
CA LEU A 29 1.23 2.53 -6.81
C LEU A 29 0.94 3.66 -5.80
N TRP A 30 1.81 4.67 -5.72
CA TRP A 30 1.58 5.85 -4.86
C TRP A 30 0.44 6.74 -5.36
N GLU A 31 0.00 6.60 -6.60
CA GLU A 31 -1.13 7.37 -7.14
C GLU A 31 -2.47 6.65 -6.92
N LEU A 32 -2.45 5.35 -6.57
CA LEU A 32 -3.66 4.56 -6.41
C LEU A 32 -4.38 4.84 -5.08
N PRO A 33 -5.72 4.85 -5.06
CA PRO A 33 -6.48 4.91 -3.82
C PRO A 33 -6.31 3.61 -3.00
N LEU A 34 -6.45 3.72 -1.68
CA LEU A 34 -6.45 2.55 -0.77
C LEU A 34 -7.60 1.61 -1.10
N THR A 35 -8.81 2.16 -1.19
CA THR A 35 -10.06 1.49 -1.53
C THR A 35 -10.93 2.43 -2.36
N HIS A 36 -11.88 1.88 -3.11
CA HIS A 36 -12.82 2.66 -3.92
C HIS A 36 -14.11 1.86 -4.09
N ASP A 37 -15.26 2.53 -4.10
CA ASP A 37 -16.58 1.87 -4.17
C ASP A 37 -16.88 1.31 -5.56
N ASN A 38 -16.34 1.94 -6.61
CA ASN A 38 -16.45 1.44 -7.98
C ASN A 38 -15.47 0.27 -8.24
N PRO A 39 -15.97 -0.94 -8.57
CA PRO A 39 -15.13 -2.13 -8.81
C PRO A 39 -14.27 -2.04 -10.07
N ALA A 40 -14.54 -1.10 -10.99
CA ALA A 40 -13.72 -0.87 -12.18
C ALA A 40 -12.44 -0.05 -11.90
N VAL A 41 -12.29 0.49 -10.68
CA VAL A 41 -11.11 1.28 -10.28
C VAL A 41 -10.06 0.37 -9.67
N THR A 42 -8.84 0.44 -10.19
CA THR A 42 -7.69 -0.25 -9.62
C THR A 42 -7.30 0.40 -8.30
N THR A 43 -7.33 -0.39 -7.22
CA THR A 43 -6.97 0.04 -5.87
C THR A 43 -5.74 -0.70 -5.36
N LEU A 44 -5.08 -0.16 -4.35
CA LEU A 44 -3.96 -0.85 -3.69
C LEU A 44 -4.38 -2.22 -3.13
N ASP A 45 -5.59 -2.34 -2.58
CA ASP A 45 -6.14 -3.61 -2.11
C ASP A 45 -6.30 -4.63 -3.27
N SER A 46 -6.81 -4.20 -4.43
CA SER A 46 -6.98 -5.08 -5.58
C SER A 46 -5.63 -5.64 -6.09
N VAL A 47 -4.60 -4.80 -6.13
CA VAL A 47 -3.23 -5.20 -6.50
C VAL A 47 -2.65 -6.16 -5.47
N ALA A 48 -2.80 -5.86 -4.17
CA ALA A 48 -2.34 -6.73 -3.09
C ALA A 48 -2.97 -8.13 -3.17
N ARG A 49 -4.29 -8.21 -3.40
CA ARG A 49 -5.00 -9.48 -3.56
C ARG A 49 -4.54 -10.26 -4.79
N SER A 50 -4.26 -9.59 -5.90
CA SER A 50 -3.73 -10.24 -7.10
C SER A 50 -2.38 -10.89 -6.83
N VAL A 51 -1.42 -10.11 -6.31
CA VAL A 51 -0.08 -10.60 -6.00
C VAL A 51 -0.13 -11.71 -4.94
N HIS A 52 -1.02 -11.59 -3.95
CA HIS A 52 -1.18 -12.62 -2.92
C HIS A 52 -1.73 -13.94 -3.48
N ARG A 53 -2.67 -13.89 -4.44
CA ARG A 53 -3.16 -15.08 -5.13
C ARG A 53 -2.06 -15.76 -5.93
N GLU A 54 -1.28 -15.00 -6.70
CA GLU A 54 -0.13 -15.54 -7.43
C GLU A 54 0.90 -16.19 -6.50
N LEU A 55 1.19 -15.55 -5.37
CA LEU A 55 2.10 -16.10 -4.37
C LEU A 55 1.59 -17.43 -3.82
N ARG A 56 0.30 -17.52 -3.46
CA ARG A 56 -0.32 -18.77 -3.01
C ARG A 56 -0.23 -19.88 -4.04
N SER A 57 -0.58 -19.59 -5.29
CA SER A 57 -0.51 -20.58 -6.37
C SER A 57 0.90 -21.15 -6.53
N VAL A 58 1.93 -20.30 -6.50
CA VAL A 58 3.32 -20.76 -6.61
C VAL A 58 3.75 -21.61 -5.42
N THR A 59 3.32 -21.26 -4.21
CA THR A 59 3.60 -22.05 -3.00
C THR A 59 2.88 -23.40 -3.02
N GLU A 60 1.63 -23.45 -3.49
CA GLU A 60 0.84 -24.68 -3.63
C GLU A 60 1.33 -25.59 -4.75
N GLU A 61 1.97 -25.06 -5.80
CA GLU A 61 2.54 -25.90 -6.87
C GLU A 61 3.91 -26.50 -6.48
N SER A 62 4.65 -25.88 -5.56
CA SER A 62 5.99 -26.30 -5.13
C SER A 62 5.99 -27.06 -3.80
N PHE A 63 5.25 -28.17 -3.70
CA PHE A 63 5.37 -29.07 -2.55
C PHE A 63 6.64 -29.94 -2.53
N VAL A 64 7.39 -30.00 -3.64
CA VAL A 64 8.55 -30.89 -3.82
C VAL A 64 9.88 -30.15 -3.63
N GLN A 65 9.91 -28.82 -3.71
CA GLN A 65 11.14 -28.04 -3.62
C GLN A 65 11.28 -27.40 -2.23
N LEU A 66 12.21 -27.92 -1.41
CA LEU A 66 12.50 -27.43 -0.06
C LEU A 66 13.11 -26.01 0.00
N ARG A 67 13.47 -25.43 -1.15
CA ARG A 67 14.03 -24.07 -1.25
C ARG A 67 13.03 -23.14 -1.90
N LYS A 68 12.84 -21.95 -1.31
CA LYS A 68 12.08 -20.86 -1.93
C LYS A 68 12.67 -20.57 -3.31
N GLY A 69 11.89 -20.82 -4.35
CA GLY A 69 12.30 -20.46 -5.71
C GLY A 69 12.42 -18.94 -5.84
N ASP A 70 13.27 -18.46 -6.76
CA ASP A 70 13.43 -17.03 -7.07
C ASP A 70 12.08 -16.33 -7.34
N ARG A 71 11.12 -17.07 -7.91
CA ARG A 71 9.75 -16.60 -8.17
C ARG A 71 8.97 -16.30 -6.88
N GLU A 72 9.03 -17.18 -5.88
CA GLU A 72 8.36 -16.97 -4.58
C GLU A 72 8.99 -15.76 -3.85
N ALA A 73 10.31 -15.67 -3.82
CA ALA A 73 11.02 -14.55 -3.22
C ALA A 73 10.64 -13.22 -3.90
N HIS A 74 10.57 -13.22 -5.23
CA HIS A 74 10.16 -12.06 -6.01
C HIS A 74 8.71 -11.63 -5.76
N LEU A 75 7.76 -12.58 -5.70
CA LEU A 75 6.36 -12.30 -5.38
C LEU A 75 6.16 -11.83 -3.94
N THR A 76 6.94 -12.39 -3.01
CA THR A 76 6.97 -11.94 -1.61
C THR A 76 7.41 -10.48 -1.53
N LEU A 77 8.49 -10.11 -2.22
CA LEU A 77 8.97 -8.72 -2.25
C LEU A 77 7.95 -7.76 -2.88
N LYS A 78 7.27 -8.16 -3.95
CA LYS A 78 6.17 -7.39 -4.54
C LYS A 78 5.06 -7.13 -3.51
N LEU A 79 4.65 -8.17 -2.79
CA LEU A 79 3.58 -8.06 -1.80
C LEU A 79 3.98 -7.17 -0.62
N GLU A 80 5.21 -7.32 -0.12
CA GLU A 80 5.75 -6.49 0.96
C GLU A 80 5.85 -5.01 0.57
N LEU A 81 6.21 -4.70 -0.69
CA LEU A 81 6.22 -3.32 -1.19
C LEU A 81 4.82 -2.69 -1.14
N VAL A 82 3.81 -3.42 -1.62
CA VAL A 82 2.42 -2.94 -1.63
C VAL A 82 1.91 -2.73 -0.20
N LYS A 83 2.20 -3.67 0.72
CA LYS A 83 1.85 -3.52 2.14
C LYS A 83 2.50 -2.30 2.76
N HIS A 84 3.77 -2.04 2.44
CA HIS A 84 4.48 -0.87 2.95
C HIS A 84 3.80 0.44 2.49
N ILE A 85 3.47 0.56 1.20
CA ILE A 85 2.77 1.73 0.65
C ILE A 85 1.40 1.92 1.31
N ILE A 86 0.64 0.83 1.49
CA ILE A 86 -0.65 0.85 2.20
C ILE A 86 -0.47 1.36 3.63
N GLY A 87 0.52 0.84 4.35
CA GLY A 87 0.83 1.26 5.72
C GLY A 87 1.16 2.74 5.83
N VAL A 88 2.00 3.25 4.92
CA VAL A 88 2.34 4.68 4.86
C VAL A 88 1.10 5.53 4.61
N LYS A 89 0.30 5.20 3.58
CA LYS A 89 -0.92 5.96 3.26
C LYS A 89 -1.96 5.96 4.36
N LEU A 90 -2.11 4.85 5.08
CA LEU A 90 -2.99 4.78 6.25
C LEU A 90 -2.49 5.68 7.37
N ALA A 91 -1.18 5.69 7.63
CA ALA A 91 -0.58 6.58 8.63
C ALA A 91 -0.73 8.06 8.23
N GLU A 92 -0.51 8.41 6.98
CA GLU A 92 -0.70 9.78 6.46
C GLU A 92 -2.16 10.24 6.60
N ARG A 93 -3.12 9.35 6.27
CA ARG A 93 -4.55 9.63 6.46
C ARG A 93 -4.88 9.85 7.94
N GLU A 94 -4.39 9.00 8.82
CA GLU A 94 -4.60 9.14 10.27
C GLU A 94 -4.02 10.45 10.81
N GLN A 95 -2.81 10.81 10.38
CA GLN A 95 -2.17 12.08 10.76
C GLN A 95 -2.94 13.29 10.25
N ALA A 96 -3.43 13.25 9.01
CA ALA A 96 -4.25 14.32 8.44
C ALA A 96 -5.56 14.51 9.21
N GLU A 97 -6.25 13.42 9.56
CA GLU A 97 -7.48 13.49 10.36
C GLU A 97 -7.23 14.03 11.78
N ARG A 98 -6.16 13.60 12.45
CA ARG A 98 -5.76 14.14 13.75
C ARG A 98 -5.44 15.63 13.69
N ALA A 99 -4.73 16.07 12.66
CA ALA A 99 -4.42 17.49 12.46
C ALA A 99 -5.68 18.32 12.24
N ARG A 100 -6.66 17.81 11.47
CA ARG A 100 -7.96 18.46 11.26
C ARG A 100 -8.76 18.58 12.55
N ALA A 101 -8.84 17.50 13.34
CA ALA A 101 -9.54 17.50 14.62
C ALA A 101 -8.96 18.56 15.58
N LEU A 102 -7.62 18.59 15.74
CA LEU A 102 -6.94 19.56 16.58
C LEU A 102 -7.19 21.01 16.12
N GLN A 103 -7.21 21.25 14.81
CA GLN A 103 -7.53 22.57 14.27
C GLN A 103 -8.99 22.97 14.55
N GLN A 104 -9.94 22.04 14.43
CA GLN A 104 -11.34 22.29 14.75
C GLN A 104 -11.53 22.62 16.23
N GLU A 105 -10.92 21.85 17.14
CA GLU A 105 -10.96 22.12 18.58
C GLU A 105 -10.40 23.50 18.93
N LYS A 106 -9.24 23.88 18.37
CA LYS A 106 -8.66 25.22 18.57
C LYS A 106 -9.58 26.33 18.08
N ARG A 107 -10.25 26.15 16.94
CA ARG A 107 -11.19 27.14 16.38
C ARG A 107 -12.43 27.29 17.28
N GLN A 108 -12.99 26.17 17.74
CA GLN A 108 -14.13 26.17 18.65
C GLN A 108 -13.79 26.82 20.00
N GLY A 109 -12.62 26.50 20.57
CA GLY A 109 -12.14 27.13 21.80
C GLY A 109 -12.01 28.64 21.68
N ARG A 110 -11.42 29.15 20.59
CA ARG A 110 -11.32 30.60 20.32
C ARG A 110 -12.70 31.24 20.18
N GLN A 111 -13.62 30.63 19.44
CA GLN A 111 -14.97 31.17 19.25
C GLN A 111 -15.74 31.25 20.58
N ARG A 112 -15.58 30.25 21.46
CA ARG A 112 -16.22 30.21 22.78
C ARG A 112 -15.68 31.27 23.74
N CYS A 113 -14.39 31.57 23.68
CA CYS A 113 -13.80 32.67 24.47
C CYS A 113 -14.28 34.05 23.99
N ILE A 114 -14.46 34.24 22.68
CA ILE A 114 -14.88 35.52 22.11
C ILE A 114 -16.37 35.81 22.36
N SER A 115 -17.24 34.80 22.39
CA SER A 115 -18.68 35.01 22.64
C SER A 115 -19.05 35.11 24.13
N SER A 116 -18.08 34.96 25.04
CA SER A 116 -18.30 34.95 26.50
C SER A 116 -17.77 36.23 27.18
N VAL A 117 -17.41 37.25 26.39
CA VAL A 117 -17.00 38.60 26.79
C VAL A 117 -18.03 39.58 26.23
#